data_AF-A0A537DL53-F1
#
_entry.id   AF-A0A537DL53-F1
#
_cell.length_a   1.000
_cell.length_b   1.000
_cell.length_c   1.000
_cell.angle_alpha   90.00
_cell.angle_beta   90.00
_cell.angle_gamma   90.00
#
_symmetry.space_group_name_H-M   'P 1'
#
loop_
_entity.id
_entity.type
_entity.pdbx_description
1 polymer ?
#
loop_
_entity_poly.entity_id
_entity_poly.type
_entity_poly.pdbx_seq_one_letter_code
_entity_poly.pdbx_strand_id
1 'polypeptide(L)'
;MSLATPLTDEAIANNSTIPMWIMTFSEYYLAYKLATEIDGPRIIFLDRSLATSLASLIYDTSRRKLWKSNGSLYGLDVGGVPIDINDLAYGRHHVDNPQLDLPAPRGDYLRYRCWLALERHGPQSLDSLSTLLGITQSDRRRRIERILRKSKLEGFLEELLGTYGLKDRYLGTWTRIKTLINTIGGRMFEEKPKQNPMRVWKNNDWHWLTTQDLAFLTLFTLNLLVEECWRKQILLIGLTKDTAARDLKNHVLPVLSSNKIWSSDITQDDLSRIPNTDRMMLQTLSVFNYESMKVPWSLTEYDSAFLMIVPDFKKQLGFVSGAIRNKITPERLFLKSYIQLSQTDIDPQLRSNVLLLDRLSYPEFDYRLDSTLEFKHVYGNAEETVRPIVFRDKTVTNPIQELVMQTLCAMTSNSIPELFGHNKPLFIADKVAKWHNEEMRRIIDTTGKWLMNNPSLRHFVFYMSTFRERRSEIEGSRRDSF
;
A
#
# COMPACT_ATOMS: atom_id res chain seq x y z
N MET A 1 -27.57 -14.38 -15.38
CA MET A 1 -27.69 -12.96 -15.77
C MET A 1 -27.68 -12.14 -14.51
N SER A 2 -26.61 -11.40 -14.25
CA SER A 2 -26.51 -10.47 -13.12
C SER A 2 -26.87 -9.08 -13.65
N LEU A 3 -27.95 -8.52 -13.11
CA LEU A 3 -28.37 -7.14 -13.34
C LEU A 3 -27.21 -6.23 -12.93
N ALA A 4 -26.59 -5.61 -13.94
CA ALA A 4 -25.62 -4.55 -13.72
C ALA A 4 -26.35 -3.39 -13.04
N THR A 5 -26.06 -3.16 -11.77
CA THR A 5 -26.43 -1.92 -11.09
C THR A 5 -25.74 -0.78 -11.84
N PRO A 6 -26.48 0.23 -12.34
CA PRO A 6 -25.84 1.39 -12.93
C PRO A 6 -25.08 2.12 -11.82
N LEU A 7 -23.78 2.32 -12.04
CA LEU A 7 -22.93 3.13 -11.17
C LEU A 7 -23.42 4.57 -11.27
N THR A 8 -23.99 5.10 -10.18
CA THR A 8 -24.35 6.50 -10.03
C THR A 8 -23.09 7.37 -9.96
N ASP A 9 -23.22 8.65 -10.31
CA ASP A 9 -22.16 9.68 -10.24
C ASP A 9 -21.46 9.76 -8.87
N GLU A 10 -22.06 9.23 -7.80
CA GLU A 10 -21.46 9.05 -6.47
C GLU A 10 -20.18 8.21 -6.47
N ALA A 11 -20.03 7.25 -7.39
CA ALA A 11 -18.81 6.45 -7.52
C ALA A 11 -17.68 7.20 -8.26
N ILE A 12 -18.00 8.29 -8.96
CA ILE A 12 -17.08 9.05 -9.83
C ILE A 12 -16.39 10.18 -9.05
N ALA A 13 -17.09 10.74 -8.04
CA ALA A 13 -16.52 11.70 -7.10
C ALA A 13 -17.27 11.61 -5.77
N ASN A 14 -16.89 10.67 -4.91
CA ASN A 14 -17.32 10.76 -3.52
C ASN A 14 -16.52 11.90 -2.86
N ASN A 15 -17.06 13.12 -2.92
CA ASN A 15 -16.43 14.31 -2.35
C ASN A 15 -16.08 14.14 -0.86
N SER A 16 -16.76 13.24 -0.15
CA SER A 16 -16.44 12.96 1.26
C SER A 16 -15.09 12.25 1.47
N THR A 17 -14.55 11.56 0.45
CA THR A 17 -13.27 10.82 0.57
C THR A 17 -12.09 11.55 -0.05
N ILE A 18 -12.32 12.61 -0.84
CA ILE A 18 -11.26 13.42 -1.45
C ILE A 18 -10.24 13.92 -0.41
N PRO A 19 -10.64 14.48 0.76
CA PRO A 19 -9.67 14.94 1.76
C PRO A 19 -8.73 13.82 2.24
N MET A 20 -9.26 12.62 2.46
CA MET A 20 -8.46 11.45 2.88
C MET A 20 -7.47 11.02 1.80
N TRP A 21 -7.87 11.08 0.53
CA TRP A 21 -6.99 10.80 -0.60
C TRP A 21 -5.89 11.85 -0.77
N ILE A 22 -6.21 13.13 -0.61
CA ILE A 22 -5.23 14.23 -0.65
C ILE A 22 -4.21 14.05 0.48
N MET A 23 -4.68 13.78 1.71
CA MET A 23 -3.82 13.53 2.86
C MET A 23 -2.89 12.34 2.61
N THR A 24 -3.43 11.22 2.15
CA THR A 24 -2.64 10.02 1.83
C THR A 24 -1.61 10.28 0.73
N PHE A 25 -2.00 10.98 -0.33
CA PHE A 25 -1.06 11.38 -1.39
C PHE A 25 0.04 12.30 -0.83
N SER A 26 -0.32 13.26 0.03
CA SER A 26 0.63 14.20 0.64
C SER A 26 1.68 13.50 1.50
N GLU A 27 1.30 12.49 2.29
CA GLU A 27 2.21 11.75 3.15
C GLU A 27 3.24 10.96 2.33
N TYR A 28 2.78 10.24 1.29
CA TYR A 28 3.70 9.51 0.41
C TYR A 28 4.55 10.46 -0.44
N TYR A 29 3.99 11.57 -0.90
CA TYR A 29 4.73 12.57 -1.67
C TYR A 29 5.83 13.22 -0.82
N LEU A 30 5.53 13.59 0.42
CA LEU A 30 6.53 14.14 1.34
C LEU A 30 7.64 13.10 1.62
N ALA A 31 7.28 11.85 1.90
CA ALA A 31 8.26 10.79 2.11
C ALA A 31 9.15 10.58 0.87
N TYR A 32 8.55 10.58 -0.33
CA TYR A 32 9.28 10.51 -1.59
C TYR A 32 10.23 11.70 -1.77
N LYS A 33 9.77 12.92 -1.52
CA LYS A 33 10.60 14.13 -1.59
C LYS A 33 11.81 14.04 -0.67
N LEU A 34 11.60 13.71 0.60
CA LEU A 34 12.67 13.50 1.58
C LEU A 34 13.65 12.41 1.11
N ALA A 35 13.14 11.28 0.59
CA ALA A 35 13.99 10.22 0.05
C ALA A 35 14.84 10.68 -1.14
N THR A 36 14.38 11.68 -1.93
CA THR A 36 15.16 12.20 -3.07
C THR A 36 16.25 13.21 -2.70
N GLU A 37 16.23 13.82 -1.51
CA GLU A 37 17.20 14.82 -1.07
C GLU A 37 18.64 14.28 -0.95
N ILE A 38 19.65 15.08 -1.30
CA ILE A 38 21.07 14.67 -1.30
C ILE A 38 21.49 14.22 0.11
N ASP A 39 21.11 14.98 1.14
CA ASP A 39 21.34 14.67 2.55
C ASP A 39 20.02 14.26 3.24
N GLY A 40 19.24 13.41 2.54
CA GLY A 40 17.96 12.92 3.02
C GLY A 40 18.09 11.92 4.19
N PRO A 41 16.96 11.57 4.82
CA PRO A 41 16.95 10.69 5.99
C PRO A 41 17.42 9.27 5.65
N ARG A 42 18.02 8.58 6.64
CA ARG A 42 18.36 7.16 6.55
C ARG A 42 17.24 6.22 6.99
N ILE A 43 16.26 6.76 7.72
CA ILE A 43 15.09 6.02 8.21
C ILE A 43 13.86 6.90 7.97
N ILE A 44 12.82 6.34 7.35
CA ILE A 44 11.53 6.99 7.16
C ILE A 44 10.47 6.16 7.89
N PHE A 45 9.77 6.80 8.82
CA PHE A 45 8.60 6.23 9.49
C PHE A 45 7.32 6.82 8.90
N LEU A 46 6.33 5.96 8.64
CA LEU A 46 4.98 6.34 8.25
C LEU A 46 3.98 5.74 9.25
N ASP A 47 2.99 6.53 9.68
CA ASP A 47 1.92 6.10 10.60
C ASP A 47 0.81 5.34 9.86
N ARG A 48 1.21 4.32 9.08
CA ARG A 48 0.35 3.46 8.27
C ARG A 48 1.06 2.17 7.90
N SER A 49 0.29 1.15 7.55
CA SER A 49 0.82 -0.09 6.96
C SER A 49 1.10 0.12 5.47
N LEU A 50 2.36 -0.07 5.07
CA LEU A 50 2.83 -0.04 3.69
C LEU A 50 2.17 -1.15 2.86
N ALA A 51 2.13 -2.38 3.41
CA ALA A 51 1.59 -3.54 2.74
C ALA A 51 0.07 -3.42 2.49
N THR A 52 -0.68 -3.01 3.50
CA THR A 52 -2.13 -2.78 3.37
C THR A 52 -2.43 -1.61 2.44
N SER A 53 -1.64 -0.53 2.50
CA SER A 53 -1.80 0.61 1.59
C SER A 53 -1.56 0.18 0.13
N LEU A 54 -0.51 -0.58 -0.16
CA LEU A 54 -0.27 -1.11 -1.49
C LEU A 54 -1.45 -1.97 -1.97
N ALA A 55 -1.93 -2.89 -1.13
CA ALA A 55 -3.05 -3.76 -1.48
C ALA A 55 -4.33 -2.96 -1.82
N SER A 56 -4.65 -1.92 -1.02
CA SER A 56 -5.77 -1.02 -1.28
C SER A 56 -5.59 -0.26 -2.59
N LEU A 57 -4.42 0.37 -2.79
CA LEU A 57 -4.12 1.16 -3.98
C LEU A 57 -4.18 0.32 -5.26
N ILE A 58 -3.71 -0.92 -5.22
CA ILE A 58 -3.84 -1.87 -6.33
C ILE A 58 -5.31 -2.21 -6.59
N TYR A 59 -6.14 -2.38 -5.54
CA TYR A 59 -7.57 -2.61 -5.69
C TYR A 59 -8.29 -1.39 -6.29
N ASP A 60 -8.06 -0.19 -5.75
CA ASP A 60 -8.71 1.05 -6.15
C ASP A 60 -8.39 1.44 -7.60
N THR A 61 -7.20 1.06 -8.08
CA THR A 61 -6.79 1.26 -9.47
C THR A 61 -7.10 0.08 -10.39
N SER A 62 -7.79 -0.98 -9.93
CA SER A 62 -7.93 -2.25 -10.69
C SER A 62 -8.90 -2.22 -11.87
N ARG A 63 -9.88 -1.30 -11.87
CA ARG A 63 -10.98 -1.28 -12.85
C ARG A 63 -10.59 -0.60 -14.16
N ARG A 64 -9.76 -1.28 -14.98
CA ARG A 64 -9.23 -0.74 -16.25
C ARG A 64 -10.25 -0.13 -17.22
N LYS A 65 -11.50 -0.62 -17.24
CA LYS A 65 -12.57 -0.07 -18.07
C LYS A 65 -12.95 1.37 -17.70
N LEU A 66 -12.73 1.77 -16.45
CA LEU A 66 -13.08 3.10 -15.91
C LEU A 66 -11.95 4.13 -16.06
N TRP A 67 -10.74 3.71 -16.41
CA TRP A 67 -9.59 4.62 -16.44
C TRP A 67 -9.77 5.76 -17.45
N LYS A 68 -10.41 5.49 -18.60
CA LYS A 68 -10.67 6.49 -19.64
C LYS A 68 -11.84 7.41 -19.31
N SER A 69 -12.91 6.86 -18.73
CA SER A 69 -14.16 7.59 -18.46
C SER A 69 -14.09 8.42 -17.19
N ASN A 70 -13.34 7.95 -16.18
CA ASN A 70 -13.35 8.53 -14.83
C ASN A 70 -12.03 9.22 -14.46
N GLY A 71 -10.98 9.06 -15.26
CA GLY A 71 -9.64 9.57 -14.94
C GLY A 71 -9.29 10.82 -15.73
N SER A 72 -8.96 11.90 -15.04
CA SER A 72 -8.40 13.11 -15.64
C SER A 72 -6.92 12.94 -16.02
N LEU A 73 -6.24 11.92 -15.47
CA LEU A 73 -4.88 11.58 -15.88
C LEU A 73 -4.80 10.99 -17.30
N TYR A 74 -5.80 10.21 -17.73
CA TYR A 74 -5.83 9.71 -19.11
C TYR A 74 -5.90 10.88 -20.09
N GLY A 75 -5.00 10.98 -21.06
CA GLY A 75 -4.90 12.07 -22.03
C GLY A 75 -4.21 13.33 -21.50
N LEU A 76 -3.78 13.36 -20.23
CA LEU A 76 -3.00 14.47 -19.70
C LEU A 76 -1.62 14.50 -20.35
N ASP A 77 -1.23 15.65 -20.91
CA ASP A 77 0.08 15.82 -21.52
C ASP A 77 1.17 15.94 -20.46
N VAL A 78 2.22 15.11 -20.59
CA VAL A 78 3.41 15.18 -19.74
C VAL A 78 4.64 15.18 -20.63
N GLY A 79 5.18 16.36 -20.89
CA GLY A 79 6.37 16.54 -21.73
C GLY A 79 6.09 16.29 -23.22
N GLY A 80 4.92 16.71 -23.72
CA GLY A 80 4.51 16.55 -25.12
C GLY A 80 3.95 15.17 -25.47
N VAL A 81 3.79 14.29 -24.49
CA VAL A 81 3.23 12.94 -24.67
C VAL A 81 2.03 12.75 -23.75
N PRO A 82 0.83 12.48 -24.28
CA PRO A 82 -0.35 12.23 -23.48
C PRO A 82 -0.28 10.86 -22.79
N ILE A 83 -0.59 10.82 -21.50
CA ILE A 83 -0.72 9.59 -20.71
C ILE A 83 -1.87 8.75 -21.24
N ASP A 84 -1.66 7.45 -21.46
CA ASP A 84 -2.71 6.53 -21.87
C ASP A 84 -2.93 5.37 -20.90
N ILE A 85 -3.79 4.42 -21.30
CA ILE A 85 -4.12 3.26 -20.46
C ILE A 85 -2.93 2.31 -20.25
N ASN A 86 -1.96 2.29 -21.16
CA ASN A 86 -0.79 1.45 -21.05
C ASN A 86 0.24 2.09 -20.13
N ASP A 87 0.39 3.42 -20.17
CA ASP A 87 1.18 4.17 -19.19
C ASP A 87 0.68 3.89 -17.76
N LEU A 88 -0.64 4.04 -17.55
CA LEU A 88 -1.26 3.74 -16.26
C LEU A 88 -1.11 2.27 -15.84
N ALA A 89 -1.27 1.33 -16.78
CA ALA A 89 -1.10 -0.10 -16.47
C ALA A 89 0.32 -0.41 -16.03
N TYR A 90 1.31 0.11 -16.77
CA TYR A 90 2.72 -0.09 -16.52
C TYR A 90 3.13 0.46 -15.15
N GLY A 91 2.73 1.69 -14.82
CA GLY A 91 3.03 2.31 -13.53
C GLY A 91 2.48 1.57 -12.31
N ARG A 92 1.33 0.87 -12.43
CA ARG A 92 0.67 0.18 -11.29
C ARG A 92 1.53 -0.90 -10.65
N HIS A 93 2.35 -1.57 -11.44
CA HIS A 93 3.19 -2.68 -11.00
C HIS A 93 4.69 -2.43 -11.30
N HIS A 94 5.06 -1.16 -11.47
CA HIS A 94 6.45 -0.76 -11.67
C HIS A 94 7.21 -0.80 -10.34
N VAL A 95 7.62 -2.01 -9.96
CA VAL A 95 8.42 -2.28 -8.77
C VAL A 95 9.59 -3.15 -9.22
N ASP A 96 10.66 -2.50 -9.68
CA ASP A 96 11.79 -3.17 -10.31
C ASP A 96 12.96 -3.29 -9.33
N ASN A 97 13.15 -4.50 -8.81
CA ASN A 97 14.33 -4.86 -8.05
C ASN A 97 14.80 -6.27 -8.48
N PRO A 98 15.86 -6.36 -9.29
CA PRO A 98 16.30 -7.64 -9.84
C PRO A 98 16.83 -8.61 -8.78
N GLN A 99 17.44 -8.09 -7.72
CA GLN A 99 17.99 -8.90 -6.64
C GLN A 99 16.88 -9.57 -5.82
N LEU A 100 15.73 -8.91 -5.68
CA LEU A 100 14.52 -9.47 -5.08
C LEU A 100 13.64 -10.25 -6.09
N ASP A 101 14.05 -10.34 -7.36
CA ASP A 101 13.24 -10.89 -8.45
C ASP A 101 11.84 -10.27 -8.51
N LEU A 102 11.79 -8.94 -8.41
CA LEU A 102 10.59 -8.12 -8.48
C LEU A 102 10.48 -7.40 -9.84
N PRO A 103 9.28 -7.36 -10.44
CA PRO A 103 8.07 -8.09 -10.06
C PRO A 103 8.24 -9.60 -10.27
N ALA A 104 7.57 -10.41 -9.45
CA ALA A 104 7.68 -11.86 -9.55
C ALA A 104 7.29 -12.39 -10.95
N PRO A 105 8.01 -13.35 -11.54
CA PRO A 105 7.75 -13.89 -12.87
C PRO A 105 6.56 -14.87 -12.89
N ARG A 106 5.45 -14.54 -12.20
CA ARG A 106 4.27 -15.41 -12.03
C ARG A 106 2.96 -14.62 -12.02
N GLY A 107 1.84 -15.33 -12.09
CA GLY A 107 0.53 -14.78 -11.81
C GLY A 107 0.15 -13.60 -12.70
N ASP A 108 -0.42 -12.57 -12.09
CA ASP A 108 -0.76 -11.31 -12.75
C ASP A 108 0.47 -10.41 -12.99
N TYR A 109 1.58 -10.68 -12.31
CA TYR A 109 2.82 -9.90 -12.39
C TYR A 109 3.68 -10.25 -13.61
N LEU A 110 3.53 -11.47 -14.13
CA LEU A 110 4.26 -11.96 -15.31
C LEU A 110 4.20 -10.99 -16.49
N ARG A 111 3.05 -10.31 -16.69
CA ARG A 111 2.89 -9.30 -17.75
C ARG A 111 3.88 -8.15 -17.58
N TYR A 112 3.94 -7.57 -16.39
CA TYR A 112 4.79 -6.41 -16.09
C TYR A 112 6.26 -6.82 -16.00
N ARG A 113 6.54 -8.04 -15.51
CA ARG A 113 7.88 -8.62 -15.53
C ARG A 113 8.41 -8.81 -16.95
N CYS A 114 7.59 -9.24 -17.91
CA CYS A 114 7.97 -9.25 -19.33
C CYS A 114 8.30 -7.85 -19.84
N TRP A 115 7.47 -6.85 -19.51
CA TRP A 115 7.68 -5.48 -19.97
C TRP A 115 8.98 -4.86 -19.46
N LEU A 116 9.27 -5.01 -18.16
CA LEU A 116 10.52 -4.54 -17.56
C LEU A 116 11.76 -5.27 -18.13
N ALA A 117 11.64 -6.57 -18.42
CA ALA A 117 12.72 -7.30 -19.07
C ALA A 117 13.02 -6.75 -20.47
N LEU A 118 11.99 -6.42 -21.26
CA LEU A 118 12.15 -5.81 -22.58
C LEU A 118 12.69 -4.38 -22.50
N GLU A 119 12.33 -3.62 -21.48
CA GLU A 119 12.89 -2.28 -21.24
C GLU A 119 14.38 -2.34 -20.93
N ARG A 120 14.79 -3.26 -20.04
CA ARG A 120 16.18 -3.37 -19.62
C ARG A 120 17.09 -3.98 -20.69
N HIS A 121 16.62 -5.02 -21.37
CA HIS A 121 17.45 -5.83 -22.27
C HIS A 121 17.16 -5.55 -23.75
N GLY A 122 16.28 -4.58 -24.06
CA GLY A 122 15.85 -4.30 -25.42
C GLY A 122 14.95 -5.40 -26.01
N PRO A 123 14.70 -5.38 -27.33
CA PRO A 123 13.83 -6.35 -27.98
C PRO A 123 14.31 -7.80 -27.81
N GLN A 124 13.41 -8.72 -27.46
CA GLN A 124 13.73 -10.13 -27.20
C GLN A 124 12.80 -11.09 -27.95
N SER A 125 13.32 -12.24 -28.38
CA SER A 125 12.49 -13.35 -28.84
C SER A 125 11.78 -14.04 -27.67
N LEU A 126 10.74 -14.84 -27.95
CA LEU A 126 10.05 -15.62 -26.92
C LEU A 126 11.00 -16.56 -26.16
N ASP A 127 11.94 -17.21 -26.87
CA ASP A 127 12.96 -18.08 -26.27
C ASP A 127 13.86 -17.31 -25.33
N SER A 128 14.46 -16.22 -25.82
CA SER A 128 15.38 -15.40 -25.02
C SER A 128 14.70 -14.83 -23.78
N LEU A 129 13.47 -14.31 -23.94
CA LEU A 129 12.69 -13.79 -22.82
C LEU A 129 12.33 -14.88 -21.80
N SER A 130 11.96 -16.07 -22.27
CA SER A 130 11.65 -17.19 -21.35
C SER A 130 12.88 -17.59 -20.53
N THR A 131 14.06 -17.62 -21.15
CA THR A 131 15.34 -17.88 -20.47
C THR A 131 15.67 -16.77 -19.47
N LEU A 132 15.53 -15.49 -19.85
CA LEU A 132 15.75 -14.34 -18.96
C LEU A 132 14.87 -14.38 -17.71
N LEU A 133 13.63 -14.88 -17.85
CA LEU A 133 12.68 -15.00 -16.74
C LEU A 133 12.82 -16.31 -15.95
N GLY A 134 13.74 -17.20 -16.32
CA GLY A 134 13.91 -18.51 -15.69
C GLY A 134 12.70 -19.44 -15.88
N ILE A 135 12.00 -19.30 -17.01
CA ILE A 135 10.77 -20.05 -17.31
C ILE A 135 11.07 -21.13 -18.35
N THR A 136 11.06 -22.38 -17.93
CA THR A 136 11.30 -23.55 -18.79
C THR A 136 10.04 -24.35 -19.08
N GLN A 137 9.01 -24.23 -18.23
CA GLN A 137 7.78 -25.02 -18.37
C GLN A 137 6.93 -24.54 -19.56
N SER A 138 6.44 -25.49 -20.36
CA SER A 138 5.79 -25.22 -21.65
C SER A 138 4.47 -24.47 -21.53
N ASP A 139 3.69 -24.77 -20.49
CA ASP A 139 2.46 -24.08 -20.08
C ASP A 139 2.71 -22.60 -19.72
N ARG A 140 3.77 -22.31 -18.97
CA ARG A 140 4.19 -20.96 -18.59
C ARG A 140 4.74 -20.19 -19.79
N ARG A 141 5.54 -20.84 -20.65
CA ARG A 141 5.98 -20.24 -21.92
C ARG A 141 4.81 -19.85 -22.82
N ARG A 142 3.78 -20.68 -22.92
CA ARG A 142 2.52 -20.33 -23.62
C ARG A 142 1.79 -19.14 -22.99
N ARG A 143 1.97 -18.88 -21.68
CA ARG A 143 1.42 -17.67 -21.04
C ARG A 143 2.20 -16.43 -21.43
N ILE A 144 3.54 -16.49 -21.48
CA ILE A 144 4.39 -15.40 -21.97
C ILE A 144 3.98 -15.05 -23.41
N GLU A 145 3.88 -16.04 -24.28
CA GLU A 145 3.47 -15.81 -25.67
C GLU A 145 2.11 -15.09 -25.78
N ARG A 146 1.11 -15.54 -25.02
CA ARG A 146 -0.20 -14.87 -24.95
C ARG A 146 -0.11 -13.43 -24.46
N ILE A 147 0.74 -13.16 -23.47
CA ILE A 147 0.99 -11.82 -22.94
C ILE A 147 1.63 -10.93 -24.00
N LEU A 148 2.63 -11.41 -24.74
CA LEU A 148 3.32 -10.67 -25.79
C LEU A 148 2.36 -10.32 -26.92
N ARG A 149 1.63 -11.31 -27.44
CA ARG A 149 0.60 -11.11 -28.49
C ARG A 149 -0.45 -10.10 -28.04
N LYS A 150 -0.96 -10.22 -26.82
CA LYS A 150 -1.94 -9.27 -26.26
C LYS A 150 -1.36 -7.86 -26.11
N SER A 151 -0.12 -7.74 -25.65
CA SER A 151 0.53 -6.43 -25.47
C SER A 151 0.85 -5.75 -26.81
N LYS A 152 1.13 -6.53 -27.86
CA LYS A 152 1.21 -6.05 -29.25
C LYS A 152 -0.15 -5.54 -29.75
N LEU A 153 -1.22 -6.31 -29.55
CA LEU A 153 -2.58 -5.91 -29.92
C LEU A 153 -3.05 -4.65 -29.18
N GLU A 154 -2.70 -4.50 -27.90
CA GLU A 154 -2.95 -3.29 -27.11
C GLU A 154 -2.03 -2.11 -27.51
N GLY A 155 -1.15 -2.32 -28.48
CA GLY A 155 -0.25 -1.30 -29.02
C GLY A 155 0.88 -0.89 -28.08
N PHE A 156 1.14 -1.64 -27.01
CA PHE A 156 2.24 -1.39 -26.07
C PHE A 156 3.58 -1.91 -26.59
N LEU A 157 3.54 -3.11 -27.20
CA LEU A 157 4.70 -3.71 -27.85
C LEU A 157 4.64 -3.59 -29.36
N GLU A 158 5.79 -3.71 -29.99
CA GLU A 158 5.97 -3.99 -31.41
C GLU A 158 6.73 -5.29 -31.60
N GLU A 159 6.59 -5.88 -32.78
CA GLU A 159 7.31 -7.10 -33.15
C GLU A 159 8.05 -6.86 -34.46
N LEU A 160 9.37 -6.98 -34.42
CA LEU A 160 10.27 -6.80 -35.54
C LEU A 160 11.16 -8.04 -35.65
N LEU A 161 11.17 -8.68 -36.82
CA LEU A 161 12.02 -9.85 -37.10
C LEU A 161 11.89 -10.99 -36.06
N GLY A 162 10.68 -11.20 -35.52
CA GLY A 162 10.40 -12.25 -34.52
C GLY A 162 10.85 -11.90 -33.08
N THR A 163 11.27 -10.67 -32.84
CA THR A 163 11.56 -10.13 -31.50
C THR A 163 10.49 -9.13 -31.08
N TYR A 164 10.16 -9.10 -29.79
CA TYR A 164 9.21 -8.17 -29.20
C TYR A 164 9.96 -7.05 -28.49
N GLY A 165 9.62 -5.80 -28.77
CA GLY A 165 10.16 -4.61 -28.10
C GLY A 165 9.06 -3.69 -27.58
N LEU A 166 9.39 -2.80 -26.65
CA LEU A 166 8.53 -1.67 -26.31
C LEU A 166 8.46 -0.74 -27.53
N LYS A 167 7.28 -0.20 -27.85
CA LYS A 167 7.23 0.90 -28.82
C LYS A 167 7.96 2.12 -28.27
N ASP A 168 8.57 2.91 -29.14
CA ASP A 168 9.37 4.10 -28.78
C ASP A 168 8.69 5.01 -27.74
N ARG A 169 7.38 5.27 -27.91
CA ARG A 169 6.63 6.13 -26.97
C ARG A 169 6.65 5.60 -25.53
N TYR A 170 6.85 4.31 -25.28
CA TYR A 170 6.81 3.73 -23.95
C TYR A 170 8.19 3.54 -23.31
N LEU A 171 9.29 3.75 -24.03
CA LEU A 171 10.65 3.67 -23.46
C LEU A 171 10.89 4.67 -22.32
N GLY A 172 10.20 5.81 -22.35
CA GLY A 172 10.27 6.85 -21.31
C GLY A 172 9.10 6.85 -20.31
N THR A 173 8.29 5.78 -20.25
CA THR A 173 7.04 5.78 -19.47
C THR A 173 7.26 6.08 -18.00
N TRP A 174 8.23 5.41 -17.36
CA TRP A 174 8.48 5.61 -15.94
C TRP A 174 8.97 7.02 -15.63
N THR A 175 9.85 7.57 -16.49
CA THR A 175 10.31 8.96 -16.37
C THR A 175 9.15 9.95 -16.50
N ARG A 176 8.22 9.72 -17.44
CA ARG A 176 7.00 10.56 -17.54
C ARG A 176 6.13 10.47 -16.30
N ILE A 177 5.95 9.28 -15.73
CA ILE A 177 5.20 9.11 -14.48
C ILE A 177 5.87 9.87 -13.33
N LYS A 178 7.20 9.81 -13.21
CA LYS A 178 7.96 10.60 -12.23
C LYS A 178 7.75 12.10 -12.43
N THR A 179 7.80 12.60 -13.67
CA THR A 179 7.50 14.00 -14.00
C THR A 179 6.07 14.39 -13.62
N LEU A 180 5.09 13.53 -13.92
CA LEU A 180 3.68 13.72 -13.53
C LEU A 180 3.52 13.89 -12.01
N ILE A 181 4.13 12.98 -11.22
CA ILE A 181 4.08 13.04 -9.75
C ILE A 181 4.72 14.32 -9.23
N ASN A 182 5.90 14.68 -9.72
CA ASN A 182 6.59 15.90 -9.29
C ASN A 182 5.79 17.16 -9.64
N THR A 183 5.14 17.18 -10.80
CA THR A 183 4.36 18.32 -11.27
C THR A 183 3.08 18.49 -10.44
N ILE A 184 2.31 17.42 -10.25
CA ILE A 184 1.05 17.50 -9.51
C ILE A 184 1.31 17.67 -8.01
N GLY A 185 2.27 16.93 -7.44
CA GLY A 185 2.63 17.05 -6.03
C GLY A 185 3.20 18.43 -5.68
N GLY A 186 4.11 18.96 -6.50
CA GLY A 186 4.68 20.30 -6.30
C GLY A 186 3.60 21.37 -6.35
N ARG A 187 2.72 21.31 -7.36
CA ARG A 187 1.58 22.23 -7.47
C ARG A 187 0.61 22.13 -6.29
N MET A 188 0.37 20.92 -5.77
CA MET A 188 -0.58 20.69 -4.68
C MET A 188 -0.04 21.11 -3.31
N PHE A 189 1.26 20.92 -3.05
CA PHE A 189 1.79 20.97 -1.69
C PHE A 189 2.95 21.95 -1.49
N GLU A 190 3.63 22.40 -2.56
CA GLU A 190 4.81 23.27 -2.48
C GLU A 190 4.54 24.67 -3.03
N GLU A 191 3.70 24.77 -4.07
CA GLU A 191 3.43 26.01 -4.78
C GLU A 191 2.20 26.76 -4.24
N LYS A 192 2.10 28.05 -4.59
CA LYS A 192 0.87 28.84 -4.47
C LYS A 192 0.27 29.04 -5.88
N PRO A 193 -0.40 28.03 -6.45
CA PRO A 193 -0.87 28.11 -7.81
C PRO A 193 -1.97 29.16 -7.97
N LYS A 194 -1.97 29.84 -9.12
CA LYS A 194 -3.05 30.80 -9.48
C LYS A 194 -4.40 30.10 -9.69
N GLN A 195 -4.38 28.81 -10.01
CA GLN A 195 -5.54 27.97 -10.25
C GLN A 195 -5.66 26.93 -9.14
N ASN A 196 -6.85 26.36 -8.98
CA ASN A 196 -7.05 25.31 -7.98
C ASN A 196 -6.09 24.13 -8.24
N PRO A 197 -5.28 23.71 -7.25
CA PRO A 197 -4.25 22.67 -7.41
C PRO A 197 -4.81 21.30 -7.82
N MET A 198 -6.10 21.06 -7.61
CA MET A 198 -6.81 19.83 -8.01
C MET A 198 -7.28 19.84 -9.47
N ARG A 199 -7.08 20.93 -10.23
CA ARG A 199 -7.46 21.01 -11.65
C ARG A 199 -6.26 20.81 -12.55
N VAL A 200 -6.41 19.98 -13.58
CA VAL A 200 -5.40 19.76 -14.63
C VAL A 200 -5.93 20.25 -15.98
N TRP A 201 -5.04 20.82 -16.79
CA TRP A 201 -5.40 21.28 -18.14
C TRP A 201 -5.17 20.14 -19.12
N LYS A 202 -6.23 19.76 -19.85
CA LYS A 202 -6.22 18.64 -20.81
C LYS A 202 -7.24 18.93 -21.90
N ASN A 203 -6.91 18.63 -23.16
CA ASN A 203 -7.82 18.80 -24.30
C ASN A 203 -8.47 20.21 -24.39
N ASN A 204 -7.70 21.27 -24.10
CA ASN A 204 -8.16 22.65 -24.07
C ASN A 204 -9.26 22.96 -23.03
N ASP A 205 -9.39 22.14 -21.98
CA ASP A 205 -10.29 22.41 -20.87
C ASP A 205 -9.65 22.01 -19.53
N TRP A 206 -10.24 22.52 -18.44
CA TRP A 206 -9.83 22.23 -17.07
C TRP A 206 -10.65 21.09 -16.49
N HIS A 207 -9.96 20.00 -16.13
CA HIS A 207 -10.55 18.83 -15.52
C HIS A 207 -10.16 18.70 -14.05
N TRP A 208 -11.09 18.24 -13.20
CA TRP A 208 -10.80 17.93 -11.80
C TRP A 208 -10.14 16.56 -11.67
N LEU A 209 -9.11 16.46 -10.82
CA LEU A 209 -8.59 15.17 -10.40
C LEU A 209 -9.65 14.42 -9.60
N THR A 210 -9.91 13.17 -9.98
CA THR A 210 -10.87 12.29 -9.29
C THR A 210 -10.20 11.47 -8.19
N THR A 211 -10.99 10.77 -7.39
CA THR A 211 -10.47 9.81 -6.41
C THR A 211 -9.66 8.69 -7.07
N GLN A 212 -10.04 8.29 -8.29
CA GLN A 212 -9.26 7.33 -9.09
C GLN A 212 -7.90 7.91 -9.48
N ASP A 213 -7.85 9.19 -9.88
CA ASP A 213 -6.58 9.86 -10.21
C ASP A 213 -5.68 9.96 -8.98
N LEU A 214 -6.23 10.37 -7.82
CA LEU A 214 -5.48 10.41 -6.56
C LEU A 214 -4.96 9.02 -6.14
N ALA A 215 -5.74 7.96 -6.35
CA ALA A 215 -5.28 6.58 -6.11
C ALA A 215 -4.10 6.20 -7.02
N PHE A 216 -4.14 6.58 -8.30
CA PHE A 216 -3.01 6.38 -9.21
C PHE A 216 -1.77 7.18 -8.78
N LEU A 217 -1.94 8.48 -8.48
CA LEU A 217 -0.85 9.34 -8.04
C LEU A 217 -0.20 8.79 -6.78
N THR A 218 -1.01 8.37 -5.82
CA THR A 218 -0.53 7.76 -4.57
C THR A 218 0.24 6.46 -4.85
N LEU A 219 -0.31 5.56 -5.67
CA LEU A 219 0.34 4.29 -6.01
C LEU A 219 1.69 4.50 -6.70
N PHE A 220 1.74 5.39 -7.69
CA PHE A 220 2.99 5.69 -8.39
C PHE A 220 4.01 6.33 -7.46
N THR A 221 3.57 7.18 -6.55
CA THR A 221 4.44 7.81 -5.54
C THR A 221 4.98 6.79 -4.56
N LEU A 222 4.18 5.82 -4.10
CA LEU A 222 4.66 4.70 -3.28
C LEU A 222 5.71 3.88 -4.02
N ASN A 223 5.48 3.56 -5.30
CA ASN A 223 6.45 2.83 -6.12
C ASN A 223 7.76 3.62 -6.31
N LEU A 224 7.68 4.93 -6.55
CA LEU A 224 8.86 5.81 -6.62
C LEU A 224 9.59 5.90 -5.28
N LEU A 225 8.88 6.01 -4.16
CA LEU A 225 9.47 6.00 -2.82
C LEU A 225 10.23 4.69 -2.57
N VAL A 226 9.62 3.55 -2.90
CA VAL A 226 10.27 2.23 -2.78
C VAL A 226 11.57 2.17 -3.59
N GLU A 227 11.56 2.64 -4.84
CA GLU A 227 12.74 2.68 -5.70
C GLU A 227 13.85 3.55 -5.11
N GLU A 228 13.53 4.77 -4.67
CA GLU A 228 14.51 5.66 -4.05
C GLU A 228 15.06 5.09 -2.74
N CYS A 229 14.22 4.41 -1.95
CA CYS A 229 14.64 3.75 -0.72
C CYS A 229 15.64 2.61 -0.97
N TRP A 230 15.41 1.78 -1.98
CA TRP A 230 16.40 0.77 -2.39
C TRP A 230 17.70 1.41 -2.88
N ARG A 231 17.58 2.42 -3.75
CA ARG A 231 18.73 3.10 -4.35
C ARG A 231 19.64 3.77 -3.32
N LYS A 232 19.07 4.37 -2.28
CA LYS A 232 19.80 5.09 -1.23
C LYS A 232 19.96 4.31 0.08
N GLN A 233 19.48 3.06 0.13
CA GLN A 233 19.49 2.22 1.33
C GLN A 233 18.80 2.92 2.51
N ILE A 234 17.66 3.56 2.25
CA ILE A 234 16.83 4.22 3.27
C ILE A 234 15.91 3.16 3.85
N LEU A 235 15.92 2.99 5.17
CA LEU A 235 15.05 2.07 5.91
C LEU A 235 13.61 2.63 5.96
N LEU A 236 12.70 2.06 5.18
CA LEU A 236 11.30 2.48 5.10
C LEU A 236 10.40 1.60 5.98
N ILE A 237 9.74 2.22 6.96
CA ILE A 237 8.97 1.54 8.00
C ILE A 237 7.56 2.13 8.11
N GLY A 238 6.56 1.27 8.04
CA GLY A 238 5.19 1.54 8.43
C GLY A 238 4.89 1.06 9.85
N LEU A 239 4.23 1.89 10.64
CA LEU A 239 3.76 1.57 11.98
C LEU A 239 2.27 1.87 12.10
N THR A 240 1.51 0.93 12.64
CA THR A 240 0.06 1.09 12.84
C THR A 240 -0.33 0.68 14.25
N LYS A 241 -1.00 1.59 15.00
CA LYS A 241 -1.56 1.32 16.33
C LYS A 241 -2.81 0.45 16.26
N ASP A 242 -3.77 0.91 15.47
CA ASP A 242 -5.07 0.27 15.33
C ASP A 242 -5.11 -0.51 14.03
N THR A 243 -5.08 -1.83 14.15
CA THR A 243 -5.19 -2.73 13.01
C THR A 243 -6.32 -3.73 13.19
N ALA A 244 -7.10 -3.90 12.13
CA ALA A 244 -8.09 -4.96 12.00
C ALA A 244 -7.53 -6.21 11.31
N ALA A 245 -6.21 -6.25 11.08
CA ALA A 245 -5.51 -7.35 10.43
C ALA A 245 -5.74 -8.69 11.15
N ARG A 246 -5.83 -9.74 10.33
CA ARG A 246 -6.06 -11.13 10.74
C ARG A 246 -5.17 -12.10 9.97
N ASP A 247 -4.20 -11.59 9.21
CA ASP A 247 -3.37 -12.42 8.34
C ASP A 247 -2.47 -13.37 9.12
N LEU A 248 -1.98 -13.00 10.31
CA LEU A 248 -1.19 -13.91 11.12
C LEU A 248 -2.03 -15.14 11.51
N LYS A 249 -3.21 -14.91 12.10
CA LYS A 249 -4.05 -16.03 12.57
C LYS A 249 -4.78 -16.78 11.47
N ASN A 250 -5.25 -16.09 10.42
CA ASN A 250 -6.06 -16.74 9.39
C ASN A 250 -5.21 -17.35 8.28
N HIS A 251 -4.01 -16.82 8.02
CA HIS A 251 -3.23 -17.18 6.84
C HIS A 251 -1.84 -17.72 7.21
N VAL A 252 -1.02 -16.97 7.94
CA VAL A 252 0.36 -17.37 8.27
C VAL A 252 0.37 -18.66 9.09
N LEU A 253 -0.32 -18.68 10.24
CA LEU A 253 -0.35 -19.86 11.12
C LEU A 253 -0.90 -21.10 10.37
N PRO A 254 -2.05 -21.04 9.68
CA PRO A 254 -2.56 -22.21 8.95
C PRO A 254 -1.65 -22.69 7.82
N VAL A 255 -1.04 -21.78 7.04
CA VAL A 255 -0.15 -22.14 5.93
C VAL A 255 1.12 -22.81 6.43
N LEU A 256 1.75 -22.24 7.47
CA LEU A 256 2.99 -22.78 8.01
C LEU A 256 2.76 -24.11 8.74
N SER A 257 1.65 -24.27 9.46
CA SER A 257 1.27 -25.54 10.08
C SER A 257 0.90 -26.61 9.05
N SER A 258 0.07 -26.28 8.04
CA SER A 258 -0.34 -27.27 7.01
C SER A 258 0.84 -27.76 6.17
N ASN A 259 1.88 -26.94 6.04
CA ASN A 259 3.10 -27.28 5.33
C ASN A 259 4.20 -27.86 6.24
N LYS A 260 3.89 -28.16 7.51
CA LYS A 260 4.83 -28.73 8.49
C LYS A 260 6.09 -27.88 8.71
N ILE A 261 5.98 -26.57 8.50
CA ILE A 261 7.06 -25.61 8.78
C ILE A 261 7.05 -25.28 10.26
N TRP A 262 5.87 -25.08 10.84
CA TRP A 262 5.67 -25.00 12.27
C TRP A 262 4.93 -26.23 12.78
N SER A 263 5.40 -26.76 13.90
CA SER A 263 4.70 -27.81 14.63
C SER A 263 3.64 -27.16 15.50
N SER A 264 2.37 -27.41 15.18
CA SER A 264 1.25 -26.90 15.96
C SER A 264 0.07 -27.87 15.90
N ASP A 265 -0.50 -28.16 17.07
CA ASP A 265 -1.75 -28.90 17.21
C ASP A 265 -2.98 -27.98 17.09
N ILE A 266 -2.77 -26.67 16.91
CA ILE A 266 -3.84 -25.67 16.85
C ILE A 266 -4.59 -25.82 15.52
N THR A 267 -5.89 -26.07 15.61
CA THR A 267 -6.75 -26.17 14.44
C THR A 267 -7.25 -24.80 14.00
N GLN A 268 -7.77 -24.71 12.77
CA GLN A 268 -8.41 -23.50 12.28
C GLN A 268 -9.69 -23.15 13.07
N ASP A 269 -10.36 -24.15 13.64
CA ASP A 269 -11.52 -23.93 14.51
C ASP A 269 -11.08 -23.25 15.82
N ASP A 270 -9.96 -23.67 16.41
CA ASP A 270 -9.39 -23.02 17.59
C ASP A 270 -9.03 -21.55 17.30
N LEU A 271 -8.42 -21.29 16.14
CA LEU A 271 -8.07 -19.93 15.67
C LEU A 271 -9.31 -19.05 15.39
N SER A 272 -10.48 -19.65 15.20
CA SER A 272 -11.74 -18.91 15.05
C SER A 272 -12.31 -18.44 16.39
N ARG A 273 -11.97 -19.13 17.49
CA ARG A 273 -12.48 -18.86 18.85
C ARG A 273 -11.67 -17.83 19.63
N ILE A 274 -10.43 -17.56 19.21
CA ILE A 274 -9.55 -16.52 19.77
C ILE A 274 -9.99 -15.11 19.34
N PRO A 275 -9.48 -14.04 19.99
CA PRO A 275 -9.82 -12.66 19.68
C PRO A 275 -9.80 -12.31 18.18
N ASN A 276 -10.63 -11.35 17.79
CA ASN A 276 -10.99 -11.13 16.39
C ASN A 276 -9.81 -10.68 15.51
N THR A 277 -8.90 -9.88 16.05
CA THR A 277 -7.74 -9.32 15.33
C THR A 277 -6.43 -9.90 15.87
N ASP A 278 -5.40 -9.95 15.02
CA ASP A 278 -4.06 -10.40 15.40
C ASP A 278 -3.51 -9.55 16.56
N ARG A 279 -3.73 -8.23 16.51
CA ARG A 279 -3.36 -7.29 17.58
C ARG A 279 -3.98 -7.69 18.91
N MET A 280 -5.30 -7.94 18.93
CA MET A 280 -5.98 -8.34 20.17
C MET A 280 -5.49 -9.68 20.67
N MET A 281 -5.31 -10.67 19.78
CA MET A 281 -4.77 -11.99 20.13
C MET A 281 -3.40 -11.84 20.81
N LEU A 282 -2.47 -11.10 20.20
CA LEU A 282 -1.12 -10.92 20.71
C LEU A 282 -1.07 -10.05 21.97
N GLN A 283 -1.92 -9.05 22.08
CA GLN A 283 -2.07 -8.25 23.30
C GLN A 283 -2.52 -9.14 24.46
N THR A 284 -3.54 -9.97 24.25
CA THR A 284 -4.05 -10.94 25.24
C THR A 284 -2.94 -11.91 25.63
N LEU A 285 -2.25 -12.51 24.66
CA LEU A 285 -1.15 -13.43 24.93
C LEU A 285 -0.03 -12.77 25.76
N SER A 286 0.37 -11.54 25.40
CA SER A 286 1.40 -10.82 26.14
C SER A 286 1.01 -10.49 27.58
N VAL A 287 -0.24 -10.06 27.82
CA VAL A 287 -0.71 -9.71 29.17
C VAL A 287 -0.84 -10.94 30.05
N PHE A 288 -1.44 -12.02 29.56
CA PHE A 288 -1.64 -13.24 30.37
C PHE A 288 -0.36 -14.05 30.56
N ASN A 289 0.65 -13.86 29.71
CA ASN A 289 1.95 -14.53 29.80
C ASN A 289 3.07 -13.55 30.17
N TYR A 290 2.77 -12.54 30.99
CA TYR A 290 3.71 -11.46 31.31
C TYR A 290 5.01 -11.93 31.98
N GLU A 291 4.98 -13.08 32.65
CA GLU A 291 6.15 -13.69 33.28
C GLU A 291 7.14 -14.24 32.24
N SER A 292 6.64 -14.88 31.17
CA SER A 292 7.46 -15.53 30.14
C SER A 292 7.73 -14.65 28.93
N MET A 293 6.80 -13.75 28.57
CA MET A 293 6.97 -12.77 27.51
C MET A 293 7.47 -11.45 28.09
N LYS A 294 8.76 -11.15 27.96
CA LYS A 294 9.34 -9.87 28.38
C LYS A 294 9.23 -8.84 27.26
N VAL A 295 8.92 -7.60 27.63
CA VAL A 295 8.91 -6.45 26.72
C VAL A 295 10.28 -5.76 26.77
N PRO A 296 10.88 -5.33 25.65
CA PRO A 296 10.34 -5.35 24.29
C PRO A 296 10.38 -6.74 23.64
N TRP A 297 9.39 -7.04 22.80
CA TRP A 297 9.38 -8.24 21.96
C TRP A 297 8.85 -7.95 20.56
N SER A 298 9.21 -8.82 19.61
CA SER A 298 8.69 -8.84 18.25
C SER A 298 8.41 -10.26 17.80
N LEU A 299 7.42 -10.46 16.93
CA LEU A 299 7.28 -11.71 16.18
C LEU A 299 8.36 -11.80 15.12
N THR A 300 8.70 -13.01 14.67
CA THR A 300 9.54 -13.14 13.48
C THR A 300 8.82 -12.54 12.26
N GLU A 301 9.59 -11.94 11.37
CA GLU A 301 9.04 -11.29 10.19
C GLU A 301 8.58 -12.30 9.12
N TYR A 302 7.48 -11.95 8.45
CA TYR A 302 6.92 -12.75 7.37
C TYR A 302 6.44 -11.86 6.21
N ASP A 303 6.40 -12.43 5.02
CA ASP A 303 6.04 -11.73 3.80
C ASP A 303 4.61 -11.17 3.83
N SER A 304 4.44 -9.93 3.39
CA SER A 304 3.10 -9.35 3.17
C SER A 304 2.27 -10.12 2.13
N ALA A 305 2.87 -10.98 1.32
CA ALA A 305 2.15 -11.91 0.45
C ALA A 305 1.15 -12.80 1.23
N PHE A 306 1.38 -13.07 2.51
CA PHE A 306 0.45 -13.79 3.39
C PHE A 306 -0.88 -13.07 3.63
N LEU A 307 -1.03 -11.80 3.21
CA LEU A 307 -2.36 -11.18 3.09
C LEU A 307 -3.27 -11.96 2.14
N MET A 308 -2.70 -12.67 1.16
CA MET A 308 -3.42 -13.41 0.13
C MET A 308 -3.10 -14.90 0.07
N ILE A 309 -1.94 -15.34 0.56
CA ILE A 309 -1.59 -16.76 0.63
C ILE A 309 -2.48 -17.45 1.66
N VAL A 310 -3.16 -18.52 1.25
CA VAL A 310 -3.95 -19.40 2.12
C VAL A 310 -3.51 -20.85 1.92
N PRO A 311 -3.85 -21.77 2.84
CA PRO A 311 -3.59 -23.18 2.64
C PRO A 311 -4.16 -23.65 1.29
N ASP A 312 -3.46 -24.58 0.64
CA ASP A 312 -3.92 -25.12 -0.63
C ASP A 312 -5.34 -25.69 -0.54
N PHE A 313 -6.20 -25.35 -1.50
CA PHE A 313 -7.58 -25.81 -1.52
C PHE A 313 -7.70 -27.33 -1.65
N LYS A 314 -6.69 -28.00 -2.23
CA LYS A 314 -6.61 -29.46 -2.31
C LYS A 314 -5.80 -30.08 -1.17
N LYS A 315 -5.31 -29.27 -0.21
CA LYS A 315 -4.51 -29.67 0.95
C LYS A 315 -3.24 -30.44 0.58
N GLN A 316 -2.62 -30.10 -0.55
CA GLN A 316 -1.37 -30.72 -0.98
C GLN A 316 -0.18 -30.12 -0.22
N LEU A 317 0.74 -30.96 0.24
CA LEU A 317 1.94 -30.52 0.93
C LEU A 317 2.87 -29.77 -0.04
N GLY A 318 3.38 -28.62 0.38
CA GLY A 318 4.22 -27.74 -0.44
C GLY A 318 3.43 -26.85 -1.39
N PHE A 319 2.09 -26.90 -1.37
CA PHE A 319 1.23 -26.05 -2.19
C PHE A 319 0.55 -24.97 -1.35
N VAL A 320 0.25 -23.85 -2.00
CA VAL A 320 -0.56 -22.75 -1.46
C VAL A 320 -1.56 -22.27 -2.50
N SER A 321 -2.60 -21.59 -2.02
CA SER A 321 -3.64 -20.98 -2.86
C SER A 321 -3.78 -19.49 -2.54
N GLY A 322 -4.50 -18.75 -3.39
CA GLY A 322 -4.81 -17.33 -3.18
C GLY A 322 -6.23 -17.12 -2.66
N ALA A 323 -6.40 -16.29 -1.62
CA ALA A 323 -7.68 -16.06 -0.95
C ALA A 323 -8.79 -15.55 -1.88
N ILE A 324 -8.46 -14.63 -2.81
CA ILE A 324 -9.43 -14.00 -3.71
C ILE A 324 -9.08 -14.35 -5.15
N ARG A 325 -10.01 -15.03 -5.84
CA ARG A 325 -9.84 -15.49 -7.24
C ARG A 325 -8.54 -16.28 -7.45
N ASN A 326 -8.07 -16.96 -6.42
CA ASN A 326 -6.80 -17.69 -6.42
C ASN A 326 -5.58 -16.82 -6.76
N LYS A 327 -5.62 -15.51 -6.44
CA LYS A 327 -4.49 -14.59 -6.65
C LYS A 327 -3.69 -14.40 -5.38
N ILE A 328 -2.38 -14.31 -5.53
CA ILE A 328 -1.42 -14.00 -4.45
C ILE A 328 -0.76 -12.67 -4.80
N THR A 329 -0.64 -11.77 -3.81
CA THR A 329 0.08 -10.49 -3.92
C THR A 329 1.57 -10.68 -4.26
N PRO A 330 2.32 -9.63 -4.64
CA PRO A 330 3.76 -9.80 -4.87
C PRO A 330 4.44 -10.20 -3.56
N GLU A 331 5.22 -11.27 -3.60
CA GLU A 331 6.14 -11.66 -2.52
C GLU A 331 7.41 -10.81 -2.56
N ARG A 332 8.16 -10.81 -1.46
CA ARG A 332 9.49 -10.20 -1.29
C ARG A 332 9.50 -8.68 -1.29
N LEU A 333 8.36 -8.00 -1.28
CA LEU A 333 8.30 -6.53 -1.28
C LEU A 333 8.26 -5.93 0.12
N PHE A 334 7.26 -6.30 0.92
CA PHE A 334 7.14 -5.84 2.31
C PHE A 334 7.14 -7.02 3.28
N LEU A 335 7.79 -6.84 4.42
CA LEU A 335 7.82 -7.79 5.53
C LEU A 335 6.99 -7.22 6.68
N LYS A 336 6.22 -8.07 7.35
CA LYS A 336 5.33 -7.72 8.46
C LYS A 336 5.81 -8.38 9.75
N SER A 337 5.61 -7.70 10.86
CA SER A 337 5.74 -8.24 12.21
C SER A 337 4.82 -7.50 13.18
N TYR A 338 4.62 -8.07 14.36
CA TYR A 338 3.97 -7.40 15.48
C TYR A 338 4.97 -7.20 16.60
N ILE A 339 4.91 -6.03 17.24
CA ILE A 339 5.87 -5.63 18.25
C ILE A 339 5.17 -5.05 19.48
N GLN A 340 5.83 -5.11 20.63
CA GLN A 340 5.45 -4.38 21.83
C GLN A 340 6.71 -3.80 22.47
N LEU A 341 6.67 -2.52 22.83
CA LEU A 341 7.89 -1.74 23.10
C LEU A 341 8.09 -1.38 24.57
N SER A 342 7.01 -1.23 25.35
CA SER A 342 7.13 -0.75 26.73
C SER A 342 6.20 -1.48 27.70
N GLN A 343 6.66 -1.64 28.93
CA GLN A 343 5.89 -2.10 30.09
C GLN A 343 6.26 -1.22 31.28
N THR A 344 5.42 -1.21 32.32
CA THR A 344 5.77 -0.52 33.56
C THR A 344 6.58 -1.42 34.49
N ASP A 345 7.45 -0.81 35.28
CA ASP A 345 8.27 -1.52 36.27
C ASP A 345 7.47 -1.92 37.52
N ILE A 346 6.39 -1.18 37.82
CA ILE A 346 5.54 -1.39 39.00
C ILE A 346 4.57 -2.56 38.77
N ASP A 347 3.93 -2.60 37.60
CA ASP A 347 3.04 -3.68 37.19
C ASP A 347 3.43 -4.17 35.78
N PRO A 348 4.12 -5.33 35.68
CA PRO A 348 4.48 -5.91 34.40
C PRO A 348 3.28 -6.31 33.52
N GLN A 349 2.05 -6.36 34.04
CA GLN A 349 0.83 -6.56 33.23
C GLN A 349 0.41 -5.27 32.51
N LEU A 350 0.79 -4.11 33.05
CA LEU A 350 0.57 -2.81 32.41
C LEU A 350 1.61 -2.61 31.30
N ARG A 351 1.20 -2.97 30.08
CA ARG A 351 2.04 -2.98 28.87
C ARG A 351 1.46 -2.08 27.79
N SER A 352 2.31 -1.58 26.91
CA SER A 352 1.89 -0.78 25.77
C SER A 352 0.99 -1.56 24.81
N ASN A 353 0.35 -0.89 23.87
CA ASN A 353 -0.34 -1.60 22.80
C ASN A 353 0.64 -2.38 21.93
N VAL A 354 0.23 -3.55 21.47
CA VAL A 354 0.87 -4.24 20.33
C VAL A 354 0.66 -3.39 19.08
N LEU A 355 1.75 -3.15 18.35
CA LEU A 355 1.78 -2.40 17.10
C LEU A 355 1.99 -3.36 15.94
N LEU A 356 1.32 -3.09 14.81
CA LEU A 356 1.68 -3.70 13.54
C LEU A 356 2.84 -2.91 12.93
N LEU A 357 3.90 -3.61 12.60
CA LEU A 357 5.07 -3.12 11.89
C LEU A 357 5.06 -3.75 10.49
N ASP A 358 5.25 -2.94 9.45
CA ASP A 358 5.72 -3.45 8.17
C ASP A 358 6.86 -2.61 7.63
N ARG A 359 7.75 -3.22 6.86
CA ARG A 359 8.92 -2.55 6.29
C ARG A 359 9.22 -3.03 4.90
N LEU A 360 9.90 -2.18 4.14
CA LEU A 360 10.49 -2.58 2.87
C LEU A 360 11.54 -3.67 3.10
N SER A 361 11.61 -4.63 2.19
CA SER A 361 12.68 -5.64 2.18
C SER A 361 13.94 -5.10 1.51
N TYR A 362 15.10 -5.58 1.97
CA TYR A 362 16.41 -5.25 1.42
C TYR A 362 17.11 -6.53 0.97
N PRO A 363 17.44 -6.69 -0.32
CA PRO A 363 17.92 -7.95 -0.88
C PRO A 363 19.19 -8.47 -0.19
N GLU A 364 20.09 -7.58 0.23
CA GLU A 364 21.35 -7.96 0.87
C GLU A 364 21.17 -8.63 2.23
N PHE A 365 20.04 -8.35 2.89
CA PHE A 365 19.76 -8.83 4.24
C PHE A 365 18.63 -9.85 4.27
N ASP A 366 17.55 -9.63 3.52
CA ASP A 366 16.29 -10.35 3.73
C ASP A 366 16.11 -11.54 2.80
N TYR A 367 16.64 -11.49 1.57
CA TYR A 367 16.40 -12.51 0.55
C TYR A 367 17.51 -13.56 0.52
N ARG A 368 17.48 -14.45 1.53
CA ARG A 368 18.49 -15.49 1.76
C ARG A 368 17.84 -16.88 1.81
N LEU A 369 18.65 -17.92 1.71
CA LEU A 369 18.17 -19.31 1.74
C LEU A 369 17.54 -19.71 3.09
N ASP A 370 18.01 -19.15 4.19
CA ASP A 370 17.52 -19.41 5.56
C ASP A 370 16.23 -18.64 5.90
N SER A 371 15.95 -17.55 5.19
CA SER A 371 14.78 -16.68 5.35
C SER A 371 13.76 -16.80 4.22
N THR A 372 13.94 -17.71 3.25
CA THR A 372 13.02 -17.88 2.11
C THR A 372 12.36 -19.24 2.15
N LEU A 373 11.05 -19.28 1.87
CA LEU A 373 10.32 -20.52 1.62
C LEU A 373 10.01 -20.67 0.14
N GLU A 374 9.79 -21.91 -0.31
CA GLU A 374 9.27 -22.17 -1.64
C GLU A 374 7.96 -22.94 -1.55
N PHE A 375 6.93 -22.40 -2.20
CA PHE A 375 5.64 -23.07 -2.38
C PHE A 375 5.30 -23.19 -3.85
N LYS A 376 4.47 -24.18 -4.19
CA LYS A 376 3.81 -24.32 -5.48
C LYS A 376 2.43 -23.67 -5.45
N HIS A 377 2.08 -22.97 -6.50
CA HIS A 377 0.78 -22.34 -6.68
C HIS A 377 0.25 -22.65 -8.07
N VAL A 378 -0.90 -23.31 -8.15
CA VAL A 378 -1.57 -23.56 -9.42
C VAL A 378 -2.43 -22.34 -9.76
N TYR A 379 -2.00 -21.56 -10.75
CA TYR A 379 -2.72 -20.36 -11.21
C TYR A 379 -3.12 -20.47 -12.69
N GLY A 380 -4.43 -20.48 -12.92
CA GLY A 380 -4.98 -20.86 -14.22
C GLY A 380 -4.62 -22.32 -14.54
N ASN A 381 -3.91 -22.53 -15.64
CA ASN A 381 -3.47 -23.86 -16.08
C ASN A 381 -1.96 -24.04 -15.90
N ALA A 382 -1.32 -23.26 -15.02
CA ALA A 382 0.12 -23.34 -14.81
C ALA A 382 0.48 -23.49 -13.33
N GLU A 383 1.49 -24.32 -13.07
CA GLU A 383 2.13 -24.42 -11.76
C GLU A 383 3.27 -23.40 -11.69
N GLU A 384 3.17 -22.48 -10.73
CA GLU A 384 4.14 -21.42 -10.52
C GLU A 384 4.76 -21.56 -9.13
N THR A 385 6.01 -21.11 -8.97
CA THR A 385 6.69 -21.13 -7.68
C THR A 385 6.50 -19.78 -7.00
N VAL A 386 6.08 -19.78 -5.74
CA VAL A 386 5.93 -18.59 -4.88
C VAL A 386 7.04 -18.63 -3.84
N ARG A 387 7.78 -17.53 -3.69
CA ARG A 387 8.97 -17.46 -2.83
C ARG A 387 8.87 -16.41 -1.73
N PRO A 388 7.98 -16.57 -0.75
CA PRO A 388 7.83 -15.58 0.31
C PRO A 388 9.04 -15.61 1.26
N ILE A 389 9.41 -14.44 1.76
CA ILE A 389 10.40 -14.31 2.84
C ILE A 389 9.70 -14.60 4.17
N VAL A 390 10.18 -15.57 4.93
CA VAL A 390 9.70 -15.94 6.26
C VAL A 390 10.88 -16.29 7.14
N PHE A 391 11.07 -15.51 8.19
CA PHE A 391 12.00 -15.84 9.26
C PHE A 391 11.33 -16.87 10.15
N ARG A 392 11.71 -18.14 9.98
CA ARG A 392 10.97 -19.29 10.53
C ARG A 392 10.85 -19.24 12.05
N ASP A 393 11.91 -18.86 12.73
CA ASP A 393 11.95 -18.77 14.19
C ASP A 393 13.11 -17.87 14.63
N LYS A 394 13.29 -17.75 15.95
CA LYS A 394 14.33 -16.92 16.57
C LYS A 394 15.77 -17.35 16.28
N THR A 395 16.00 -18.51 15.67
CA THR A 395 17.33 -18.99 15.28
C THR A 395 17.79 -18.41 13.95
N VAL A 396 16.87 -17.90 13.13
CA VAL A 396 17.20 -17.21 11.88
C VAL A 396 17.53 -15.76 12.17
N THR A 397 18.76 -15.36 11.90
CA THR A 397 19.23 -13.99 12.17
C THR A 397 18.49 -12.95 11.31
N ASN A 398 18.05 -11.85 11.91
CA ASN A 398 17.38 -10.76 11.20
C ASN A 398 17.94 -9.40 11.64
N PRO A 399 19.09 -8.99 11.08
CA PRO A 399 19.77 -7.77 11.52
C PRO A 399 18.96 -6.50 11.27
N ILE A 400 18.09 -6.48 10.25
CA ILE A 400 17.22 -5.33 9.98
C ILE A 400 16.13 -5.24 11.04
N GLN A 401 15.49 -6.35 11.40
CA GLN A 401 14.51 -6.35 12.49
C GLN A 401 15.15 -5.95 13.83
N GLU A 402 16.35 -6.43 14.12
CA GLU A 402 17.11 -6.03 15.31
C GLU A 402 17.38 -4.51 15.31
N LEU A 403 17.85 -3.95 14.20
CA LEU A 403 18.06 -2.51 14.03
C LEU A 403 16.76 -1.72 14.24
N VAL A 404 15.65 -2.18 13.66
CA VAL A 404 14.33 -1.56 13.82
C VAL A 404 13.92 -1.57 15.29
N MET A 405 14.03 -2.72 15.97
CA MET A 405 13.65 -2.84 17.38
C MET A 405 14.49 -1.95 18.28
N GLN A 406 15.81 -1.90 18.09
CA GLN A 406 16.71 -1.00 18.84
C GLN A 406 16.35 0.47 18.62
N THR A 407 16.11 0.85 17.35
CA THR A 407 15.71 2.21 16.98
C THR A 407 14.39 2.61 17.63
N LEU A 408 13.37 1.74 17.57
CA LEU A 408 12.06 2.01 18.14
C LEU A 408 12.10 2.09 19.67
N CYS A 409 12.86 1.22 20.33
CA CYS A 409 13.05 1.29 21.78
C CYS A 409 13.76 2.58 22.21
N ALA A 410 14.76 3.04 21.46
CA ALA A 410 15.42 4.32 21.73
C ALA A 410 14.51 5.54 21.51
N MET A 411 13.43 5.38 20.74
CA MET A 411 12.47 6.43 20.41
C MET A 411 11.19 6.37 21.25
N THR A 412 11.07 5.49 22.23
CA THR A 412 9.94 5.47 23.17
C THR A 412 10.23 6.33 24.39
N SER A 413 9.18 6.66 25.15
CA SER A 413 9.33 7.37 26.42
C SER A 413 8.19 7.00 27.36
N ASN A 414 8.55 6.67 28.60
CA ASN A 414 7.61 6.34 29.67
C ASN A 414 7.16 7.57 30.47
N SER A 415 7.72 8.76 30.20
CA SER A 415 7.41 9.98 30.97
C SER A 415 6.15 10.70 30.50
N ILE A 416 5.64 10.37 29.31
CA ILE A 416 4.40 10.94 28.75
C ILE A 416 3.39 9.80 28.64
N PRO A 417 2.31 9.79 29.44
CA PRO A 417 1.32 8.71 29.43
C PRO A 417 0.71 8.44 28.04
N GLU A 418 0.45 9.49 27.26
CA GLU A 418 -0.11 9.37 25.90
C GLU A 418 0.87 8.75 24.89
N LEU A 419 2.15 8.68 25.23
CA LEU A 419 3.24 8.13 24.41
C LEU A 419 3.62 6.71 24.83
N PHE A 420 3.00 6.14 25.86
CA PHE A 420 3.41 4.87 26.45
C PHE A 420 3.50 3.73 25.42
N GLY A 421 4.75 3.31 25.13
CA GLY A 421 5.14 2.35 24.10
C GLY A 421 4.71 2.67 22.67
N HIS A 422 4.60 3.96 22.36
CA HIS A 422 4.53 4.46 20.99
C HIS A 422 5.83 5.21 20.61
N ASN A 423 6.07 5.33 19.31
CA ASN A 423 7.23 6.03 18.77
C ASN A 423 7.06 7.55 18.92
N LYS A 424 8.01 8.22 19.59
CA LYS A 424 7.95 9.65 19.89
C LYS A 424 7.90 10.54 18.65
N PRO A 425 8.71 10.33 17.59
CA PRO A 425 8.57 11.07 16.34
C PRO A 425 7.15 11.03 15.74
N LEU A 426 6.55 9.84 15.62
CA LEU A 426 5.18 9.72 15.09
C LEU A 426 4.14 10.38 15.98
N PHE A 427 4.29 10.27 17.31
CA PHE A 427 3.44 10.99 18.26
C PHE A 427 3.49 12.50 18.06
N ILE A 428 4.69 13.07 17.89
CA ILE A 428 4.87 14.51 17.68
C ILE A 428 4.21 14.93 16.35
N ALA A 429 4.44 14.16 15.28
CA ALA A 429 3.83 14.42 13.98
C ALA A 429 2.29 14.41 14.05
N ASP A 430 1.69 13.39 14.69
CA ASP A 430 0.24 13.30 14.91
C ASP A 430 -0.30 14.50 15.71
N LYS A 431 0.42 14.94 16.75
CA LYS A 431 0.02 16.12 17.54
C LYS A 431 0.04 17.40 16.73
N VAL A 432 1.06 17.60 15.89
CA VAL A 432 1.15 18.77 14.99
C VAL A 432 0.02 18.75 13.96
N ALA A 433 -0.26 17.60 13.35
CA ALA A 433 -1.36 17.44 12.40
C ALA A 433 -2.72 17.72 13.03
N LYS A 434 -2.97 17.20 14.24
CA LYS A 434 -4.20 17.46 15.02
C LYS A 434 -4.36 18.94 15.35
N TRP A 435 -3.27 19.60 15.76
CA TRP A 435 -3.30 21.03 16.04
C TRP A 435 -3.71 21.86 14.82
N HIS A 436 -3.12 21.61 13.65
CA HIS A 436 -3.51 22.30 12.41
C HIS A 436 -4.97 22.01 12.01
N ASN A 437 -5.44 20.77 12.20
CA ASN A 437 -6.83 20.41 11.95
C ASN A 437 -7.79 21.19 12.87
N GLU A 438 -7.47 21.28 14.16
CA GLU A 438 -8.25 22.05 15.14
C GLU A 438 -8.31 23.54 14.79
N GLU A 439 -7.20 24.14 14.38
CA GLU A 439 -7.17 25.54 13.94
C GLU A 439 -8.04 25.77 12.69
N MET A 440 -7.94 24.89 11.69
CA MET A 440 -8.82 24.97 10.50
C MET A 440 -10.28 24.77 10.85
N ARG A 441 -10.60 23.83 11.75
CA ARG A 441 -11.96 23.62 12.23
C ARG A 441 -12.52 24.86 12.91
N ARG A 442 -11.73 25.54 13.75
CA ARG A 442 -12.13 26.81 14.39
C ARG A 442 -12.44 27.89 13.35
N ILE A 443 -11.63 28.00 12.29
CA ILE A 443 -11.87 28.96 11.19
C ILE A 443 -13.19 28.63 10.46
N ILE A 444 -13.42 27.36 10.13
CA ILE A 444 -14.64 26.90 9.46
C ILE A 444 -15.87 27.16 10.35
N ASP A 445 -15.83 26.76 11.61
CA ASP A 445 -16.93 26.93 12.55
C ASP A 445 -17.25 28.42 12.78
N THR A 446 -16.21 29.27 12.87
CA THR A 446 -16.37 30.73 13.00
C THR A 446 -16.96 31.34 11.73
N THR A 447 -16.51 30.89 10.56
CA THR A 447 -17.07 31.34 9.27
C THR A 447 -18.53 30.92 9.14
N GLY A 448 -18.86 29.69 9.53
CA GLY A 448 -20.24 29.19 9.59
C GLY A 448 -21.11 30.08 10.49
N LYS A 449 -20.65 30.37 11.72
CA LYS A 449 -21.35 31.29 12.63
C LYS A 449 -21.50 32.70 12.03
N TRP A 450 -20.48 33.22 11.34
CA TRP A 450 -20.56 34.51 10.68
C TRP A 450 -21.59 34.51 9.54
N LEU A 451 -21.59 33.49 8.68
CA LEU A 451 -22.56 33.34 7.58
C LEU A 451 -24.00 33.26 8.10
N MET A 452 -24.24 32.47 9.15
CA MET A 452 -25.56 32.32 9.78
C MET A 452 -26.07 33.64 10.38
N ASN A 453 -25.17 34.46 10.93
CA ASN A 453 -25.51 35.71 11.59
C ASN A 453 -25.45 36.94 10.68
N ASN A 454 -24.95 36.81 9.45
CA ASN A 454 -24.87 37.92 8.51
C ASN A 454 -26.28 38.26 7.97
N PRO A 455 -26.85 39.45 8.27
CA PRO A 455 -28.21 39.80 7.89
C PRO A 455 -28.46 39.73 6.37
N SER A 456 -27.44 39.99 5.55
CA SER A 456 -27.55 39.96 4.09
C SER A 456 -27.59 38.54 3.51
N LEU A 457 -27.02 37.55 4.21
CA LEU A 457 -26.97 36.16 3.77
C LEU A 457 -28.03 35.28 4.45
N ARG A 458 -28.67 35.79 5.51
CA ARG A 458 -29.68 35.06 6.30
C ARG A 458 -30.83 34.51 5.47
N HIS A 459 -31.29 35.26 4.46
CA HIS A 459 -32.34 34.80 3.55
C HIS A 459 -31.85 33.63 2.68
N PHE A 460 -30.65 33.73 2.11
CA PHE A 460 -30.07 32.68 1.27
C PHE A 460 -29.83 31.38 2.06
N VAL A 461 -29.23 31.50 3.25
CA VAL A 461 -28.97 30.39 4.17
C VAL A 461 -30.27 29.75 4.67
N PHE A 462 -31.31 30.55 4.90
CA PHE A 462 -32.63 30.03 5.26
C PHE A 462 -33.20 29.12 4.18
N TYR A 463 -33.05 29.43 2.89
CA TYR A 463 -33.59 28.58 1.81
C TYR A 463 -32.70 27.39 1.45
N MET A 464 -31.40 27.45 1.73
CA MET A 464 -30.45 26.35 1.45
C MET A 464 -30.36 25.30 2.57
N SER A 465 -30.77 25.63 3.80
CA SER A 465 -30.81 24.69 4.92
C SER A 465 -32.08 23.84 4.90
N THR A 466 -31.93 22.54 5.15
CA THR A 466 -33.07 21.63 5.20
C THR A 466 -33.94 21.93 6.42
N PHE A 467 -35.23 21.60 6.35
CA PHE A 467 -36.13 21.72 7.51
C PHE A 467 -35.61 21.00 8.76
N ARG A 468 -34.89 19.89 8.58
CA ARG A 468 -34.36 19.05 9.67
C ARG A 468 -33.18 19.73 10.37
N GLU A 469 -32.28 20.36 9.61
CA GLU A 469 -31.14 21.12 10.16
C GLU A 469 -31.61 22.35 10.94
N ARG A 470 -32.55 23.13 10.37
CA ARG A 470 -33.13 24.30 11.06
C ARG A 470 -33.78 23.94 12.39
N ARG A 471 -34.50 22.82 12.42
CA ARG A 471 -35.16 22.35 13.64
C ARG A 471 -34.15 21.89 14.69
N SER A 472 -33.10 21.19 14.28
CA SER A 472 -32.01 20.77 15.18
C SER A 472 -31.25 21.96 15.77
N GLU A 473 -31.04 23.05 15.00
CA GLU A 473 -30.45 24.29 15.51
C GLU A 473 -31.37 24.97 16.54
N ILE A 474 -32.66 25.13 16.26
CA ILE A 474 -33.60 25.75 17.21
C ILE A 474 -33.71 24.92 18.51
N GLU A 475 -33.73 23.59 18.39
CA GLU A 475 -33.75 22.68 19.55
C GLU A 475 -32.42 22.70 20.33
N GLY A 476 -31.28 22.80 19.64
CA GLY A 476 -29.96 22.94 20.24
C GLY A 476 -29.78 24.26 21.00
N SER A 477 -30.12 25.39 20.36
CA SER A 477 -30.08 26.72 20.99
C SER A 477 -30.95 26.80 22.24
N ARG A 478 -32.08 26.07 22.27
CA ARG A 478 -32.93 25.97 23.45
C ARG A 478 -32.30 25.15 24.57
N ARG A 479 -31.46 24.16 24.28
CA ARG A 479 -30.75 23.37 25.31
C ARG A 479 -29.58 24.13 25.93
N ASP A 480 -28.88 24.95 25.14
CA ASP A 480 -27.74 25.73 25.62
C ASP A 480 -28.16 27.02 26.38
N SER A 481 -29.45 27.39 26.31
CA SER A 481 -30.01 28.59 26.97
C SER A 481 -30.69 28.28 28.31
N PHE A 482 -30.55 27.06 28.85
CA PHE A 482 -31.04 26.65 30.17
C PHE A 482 -29.92 26.13 31.07
#